data_AF-A0A842NRB0-F1
#
_entry.id   AF-A0A842NRB0-F1
#
_cell.length_a   1.000
_cell.length_b   1.000
_cell.length_c   1.000
_cell.angle_alpha   90.00
_cell.angle_beta   90.00
_cell.angle_gamma   90.00
#
_symmetry.space_group_name_H-M   'P 1'
#
loop_
_entity.id
_entity.type
_entity.pdbx_description
1 polymer ?
#
loop_
_entity_poly.entity_id
_entity_poly.type
_entity_poly.pdbx_seq_one_letter_code
_entity_poly.pdbx_strand_id
1 'polypeptide(L)'
;MPTVFRPNTHKVLLMNFLKMLTTIVIVIIILIILEFTTTILHTIAPLHWLIITIVIIGLIILLLSQIAAKKVQYAFFDDKLKACNSILFLFKKTKNVSYQNISQISYDNTGFFNRYFGTGTIILDLSRQGAKELKMKRMDEPAKKMERVQEVLRSFQLKTQAQYTEKHRMKDVLDGHA
;
A
#
# COMPACT_ATOMS: atom_id res chain seq x y z
N MET A 1 19.96 11.16 -5.21
CA MET A 1 18.81 11.40 -4.30
C MET A 1 17.91 10.16 -4.34
N PRO A 2 17.37 9.68 -3.20
CA PRO A 2 16.57 8.46 -3.18
C PRO A 2 15.25 8.65 -3.96
N THR A 3 14.87 7.66 -4.76
CA THR A 3 13.57 7.67 -5.46
C THR A 3 12.47 7.37 -4.45
N VAL A 4 11.54 8.31 -4.23
CA VAL A 4 10.48 8.17 -3.23
C VAL A 4 9.13 7.96 -3.91
N PHE A 5 8.47 6.85 -3.59
CA PHE A 5 7.10 6.57 -3.99
C PHE A 5 6.15 6.84 -2.82
N ARG A 6 5.07 7.58 -3.11
CA ARG A 6 3.98 7.87 -2.17
C ARG A 6 2.64 7.43 -2.78
N PRO A 7 1.70 6.94 -1.94
CA PRO A 7 0.32 6.77 -2.36
C PRO A 7 -0.30 8.12 -2.75
N ASN A 8 -1.21 8.13 -3.71
CA ASN A 8 -1.98 9.34 -4.01
C ASN A 8 -3.08 9.51 -2.96
N THR A 9 -2.85 10.43 -2.03
CA THR A 9 -3.72 10.67 -0.89
C THR A 9 -5.12 11.14 -1.31
N HIS A 10 -5.26 11.85 -2.43
CA HIS A 10 -6.56 12.30 -2.95
C HIS A 10 -7.38 11.13 -3.46
N LYS A 11 -6.80 10.28 -4.32
CA LYS A 11 -7.50 9.09 -4.83
C LYS A 11 -7.83 8.10 -3.71
N VAL A 12 -6.94 7.98 -2.73
CA VAL A 12 -7.19 7.15 -1.54
C VAL A 12 -8.36 7.67 -0.71
N LEU A 13 -8.44 8.99 -0.52
CA LEU A 13 -9.56 9.61 0.18
C LEU A 13 -10.86 9.39 -0.59
N LEU A 14 -10.87 9.66 -1.89
CA LEU A 14 -12.04 9.50 -2.74
C LEU A 14 -12.52 8.04 -2.77
N MET A 15 -11.60 7.08 -2.88
CA MET A 15 -11.93 5.66 -2.82
C MET A 15 -12.52 5.26 -1.47
N ASN A 16 -11.93 5.71 -0.35
CA ASN A 16 -12.44 5.37 0.97
C ASN A 16 -13.80 6.07 1.23
N PHE A 17 -13.98 7.29 0.73
CA PHE A 17 -15.26 8.01 0.77
C PHE A 17 -16.34 7.26 0.02
N LEU A 18 -16.08 6.85 -1.24
CA LEU A 18 -17.04 6.09 -2.03
C LEU A 18 -17.39 4.75 -1.36
N LYS A 19 -16.38 4.02 -0.86
CA LYS A 19 -16.59 2.76 -0.12
C LYS A 19 -17.45 2.98 1.11
N MET A 20 -17.16 4.01 1.90
CA MET A 20 -17.92 4.37 3.09
C MET A 20 -19.37 4.72 2.73
N LEU A 21 -19.58 5.53 1.68
CA LEU A 21 -20.91 5.90 1.21
C LEU A 21 -21.69 4.68 0.72
N THR A 22 -21.07 3.79 -0.05
CA THR A 22 -21.71 2.52 -0.47
C THR A 22 -22.09 1.66 0.73
N THR A 23 -21.23 1.57 1.75
CA THR A 23 -21.53 0.82 2.97
C THR A 23 -22.71 1.45 3.73
N ILE A 24 -22.73 2.78 3.88
CA ILE A 24 -23.83 3.48 4.56
C ILE A 24 -25.15 3.25 3.82
N VAL A 25 -25.16 3.38 2.49
CA VAL A 25 -26.37 3.14 1.68
C VAL A 25 -26.88 1.70 1.86
N ILE A 26 -25.99 0.70 1.84
CA ILE A 26 -26.37 -0.70 2.07
C ILE A 26 -26.97 -0.88 3.47
N VAL A 27 -26.36 -0.29 4.50
CA VAL A 27 -26.86 -0.37 5.87
C VAL A 27 -28.23 0.30 6.01
N ILE A 28 -28.44 1.46 5.40
CA ILE A 28 -29.74 2.14 5.39
C ILE A 28 -30.80 1.28 4.71
N ILE A 29 -30.49 0.66 3.56
CA ILE A 29 -31.42 -0.24 2.86
C ILE A 29 -31.79 -1.43 3.76
N ILE A 30 -30.81 -2.05 4.43
CA ILE A 30 -31.05 -3.14 5.37
C ILE A 30 -31.95 -2.68 6.53
N LEU A 31 -31.68 -1.50 7.10
CA LEU A 31 -32.50 -0.95 8.17
C LEU A 31 -33.94 -0.68 7.74
N ILE A 32 -34.16 -0.17 6.52
CA ILE A 32 -35.51 0.03 5.96
C ILE A 32 -36.24 -1.30 5.79
N ILE A 33 -35.54 -2.33 5.28
CA ILE A 33 -36.13 -3.68 5.12
C ILE A 33 -36.48 -4.26 6.50
N LEU A 34 -35.60 -4.13 7.48
CA LEU A 34 -35.84 -4.57 8.85
C LEU A 34 -37.03 -3.83 9.45
N GLU A 35 -37.08 -2.50 9.33
CA GLU A 35 -38.19 -1.69 9.82
C GLU A 35 -39.50 -2.16 9.20
N PHE A 36 -39.54 -2.39 7.88
CA PHE A 36 -40.72 -2.91 7.18
C PHE A 36 -41.18 -4.26 7.75
N THR A 37 -40.26 -5.18 8.06
CA THR A 37 -40.60 -6.46 8.70
C THR A 37 -41.05 -6.30 10.16
N THR A 38 -40.49 -5.34 10.89
CA THR A 38 -40.78 -5.09 12.31
C THR A 38 -41.90 -4.10 12.53
N THR A 39 -42.53 -3.52 11.49
CA THR A 39 -43.69 -2.62 11.61
C THR A 39 -44.89 -3.25 12.35
N ILE A 40 -44.84 -4.55 12.66
CA ILE A 40 -45.75 -5.24 13.59
C ILE A 40 -45.48 -4.87 15.07
N LEU A 41 -44.32 -4.28 15.39
CA LEU A 41 -43.87 -3.90 16.74
C LEU A 41 -43.38 -2.45 16.75
N HIS A 42 -44.24 -1.53 17.20
CA HIS A 42 -44.01 -0.09 17.27
C HIS A 42 -42.70 0.30 17.99
N THR A 43 -41.67 0.76 17.27
CA THR A 43 -40.63 1.67 17.82
C THR A 43 -39.78 2.33 16.72
N ILE A 44 -40.20 3.51 16.24
CA ILE A 44 -39.53 4.27 15.15
C ILE A 44 -38.43 5.22 15.71
N ALA A 45 -38.50 5.57 17.00
CA ALA A 45 -37.60 6.54 17.63
C ALA A 45 -36.09 6.14 17.74
N PRO A 46 -35.69 4.86 17.99
CA PRO A 46 -34.28 4.53 18.17
C PRO A 46 -33.45 4.52 16.86
N LEU A 47 -34.11 4.49 15.71
CA LEU A 47 -33.47 4.24 14.41
C LEU A 47 -32.68 5.46 13.89
N HIS A 48 -33.20 6.67 14.14
CA HIS A 48 -32.57 7.93 13.75
C HIS A 48 -31.22 8.15 14.45
N TRP A 49 -31.14 7.86 15.76
CA TRP A 49 -29.90 7.97 16.55
C TRP A 49 -28.83 6.98 16.08
N LEU A 50 -29.24 5.79 15.65
CA LEU A 50 -28.34 4.79 15.10
C LEU A 50 -27.72 5.27 13.79
N ILE A 51 -28.52 5.86 12.89
CA ILE A 51 -28.01 6.42 11.62
C ILE A 51 -26.99 7.54 11.88
N ILE A 52 -27.31 8.48 12.77
CA ILE A 52 -26.39 9.59 13.13
C ILE A 52 -25.07 9.02 13.67
N THR A 53 -25.14 8.04 14.55
CA THR A 53 -23.95 7.40 15.14
C THR A 53 -23.07 6.74 14.07
N ILE A 54 -23.67 6.02 13.12
CA ILE A 54 -22.94 5.39 12.00
C ILE A 54 -22.25 6.43 11.13
N VAL A 55 -22.94 7.54 10.82
CA VAL A 55 -22.37 8.64 10.00
C VAL A 55 -21.16 9.26 10.71
N ILE A 56 -21.26 9.54 12.01
CA ILE A 56 -20.16 10.10 12.81
C ILE A 56 -18.96 9.14 12.83
N ILE A 57 -19.19 7.85 13.10
CA ILE A 57 -18.14 6.84 13.10
C ILE A 57 -17.48 6.74 11.71
N GLY A 58 -18.27 6.76 10.63
CA GLY A 58 -17.78 6.73 9.26
C GLY A 58 -16.87 7.92 8.92
N LEU A 59 -17.25 9.12 9.35
CA LEU A 59 -16.44 10.35 9.22
C LEU A 59 -15.10 10.23 9.96
N ILE A 60 -15.10 9.72 11.19
CA ILE A 60 -13.88 9.51 11.98
C ILE A 60 -12.95 8.51 11.28
N ILE A 61 -13.49 7.38 10.81
CA ILE A 61 -12.71 6.36 10.08
C ILE A 61 -12.09 6.96 8.81
N LEU A 62 -12.84 7.81 8.09
CA LEU A 62 -12.36 8.46 6.88
C LEU A 62 -11.18 9.39 7.16
N LEU A 63 -11.30 10.25 8.17
CA LEU A 63 -10.22 11.14 8.62
C LEU A 63 -8.97 10.36 9.02
N LEU A 64 -9.14 9.30 9.82
CA LEU A 64 -8.04 8.43 10.24
C LEU A 64 -7.36 7.76 9.03
N SER A 65 -8.15 7.32 8.05
CA SER A 65 -7.63 6.69 6.82
C SER A 65 -6.77 7.65 5.98
N GLN A 66 -7.15 8.93 5.93
CA GLN A 66 -6.42 9.96 5.19
C GLN A 66 -5.06 10.24 5.84
N ILE A 67 -5.06 10.35 7.16
CA ILE A 67 -3.85 10.64 7.93
C ILE A 67 -2.89 9.46 7.85
N ALA A 68 -3.39 8.23 7.95
CA ALA A 68 -2.59 7.02 7.72
C ALA A 68 -1.97 7.01 6.32
N ALA A 69 -2.75 7.34 5.27
CA ALA A 69 -2.26 7.35 3.89
C ALA A 69 -1.13 8.38 3.66
N LYS A 70 -1.22 9.58 4.26
CA LYS A 70 -0.19 10.63 4.16
C LYS A 70 1.16 10.22 4.76
N LYS A 71 1.15 9.34 5.77
CA LYS A 71 2.35 8.90 6.48
C LYS A 71 3.07 7.71 5.83
N VAL A 72 2.48 7.10 4.79
CA VAL A 72 3.08 5.97 4.07
C VAL A 72 4.06 6.47 3.02
N GLN A 73 5.32 6.02 3.10
CA GLN A 73 6.37 6.37 2.15
C GLN A 73 7.27 5.17 1.88
N TYR A 74 7.64 5.01 0.60
CA TYR A 74 8.57 3.98 0.16
C TYR A 74 9.76 4.67 -0.51
N ALA A 75 10.92 4.63 0.13
CA ALA A 75 12.12 5.29 -0.36
C ALA A 75 13.15 4.24 -0.82
N PHE A 76 13.57 4.34 -2.08
CA PHE A 76 14.56 3.48 -2.70
C PHE A 76 15.93 4.16 -2.58
N PHE A 77 16.83 3.54 -1.81
CA PHE A 77 18.23 3.93 -1.66
C PHE A 77 19.10 3.08 -2.58
N ASP A 78 20.42 3.30 -2.57
CA ASP A 78 21.34 2.55 -3.44
C ASP A 78 21.42 1.07 -3.07
N ASP A 79 21.22 0.71 -1.80
CA ASP A 79 21.41 -0.65 -1.26
C ASP A 79 20.09 -1.32 -0.81
N LYS A 80 19.03 -0.53 -0.58
CA LYS A 80 17.81 -1.01 0.09
C LYS A 80 16.57 -0.18 -0.22
N LEU A 81 15.43 -0.83 -0.04
CA LEU A 81 14.12 -0.21 0.06
C LEU A 81 13.77 0.05 1.54
N LYS A 82 13.44 1.30 1.87
CA LYS A 82 12.91 1.70 3.17
C LYS A 82 11.41 1.95 3.06
N ALA A 83 10.61 1.04 3.61
CA ALA A 83 9.17 1.21 3.76
C ALA A 83 8.84 1.81 5.12
N CYS A 84 8.29 3.02 5.14
CA CYS A 84 7.78 3.68 6.33
C CYS A 84 6.26 3.60 6.33
N ASN A 85 5.69 2.86 7.29
CA ASN A 85 4.26 2.77 7.52
C ASN A 85 3.94 3.28 8.92
N SER A 86 2.93 4.13 9.08
CA SER A 86 2.40 4.45 10.41
C SER A 86 1.35 3.41 10.78
N ILE A 87 1.54 2.71 11.90
CA ILE A 87 0.53 1.83 12.49
C ILE A 87 -0.03 2.60 13.67
N LEU A 88 -1.28 3.06 13.56
CA LEU A 88 -1.84 4.10 14.42
C LEU A 88 -1.06 5.41 14.39
N PHE A 89 -1.73 6.48 14.80
CA PHE A 89 -1.32 7.88 14.63
C PHE A 89 0.08 8.21 15.16
N LEU A 90 0.60 7.43 16.12
CA LEU A 90 1.82 7.70 16.88
C LEU A 90 3.00 6.80 16.52
N PHE A 91 2.79 5.56 16.05
CA PHE A 91 3.89 4.61 15.85
C PHE A 91 4.31 4.54 14.38
N LYS A 92 5.55 4.93 14.11
CA LYS A 92 6.19 4.78 12.81
C LYS A 92 6.91 3.43 12.74
N LYS A 93 6.33 2.47 12.01
CA LYS A 93 7.00 1.22 11.67
C LYS A 93 7.83 1.42 10.41
N THR A 94 9.15 1.30 10.56
CA THR A 94 10.07 1.31 9.42
C THR A 94 10.51 -0.13 9.15
N LYS A 95 10.39 -0.57 7.89
CA LYS A 95 10.92 -1.85 7.42
C LYS A 95 11.96 -1.57 6.34
N ASN A 96 13.19 -1.98 6.58
CA ASN A 96 14.26 -1.93 5.59
C ASN A 96 14.32 -3.30 4.89
N VAL A 97 14.42 -3.30 3.57
CA VAL A 97 14.46 -4.49 2.74
C VAL A 97 15.63 -4.35 1.77
N SER A 98 16.61 -5.26 1.87
CA SER A 98 17.70 -5.34 0.89
C SER A 98 17.15 -5.77 -0.47
N TYR A 99 17.68 -5.19 -1.55
CA TYR A 99 17.28 -5.56 -2.91
C TYR A 99 17.59 -7.01 -3.25
N GLN A 100 18.62 -7.58 -2.63
CA GLN A 100 19.00 -9.00 -2.79
C GLN A 100 17.89 -9.96 -2.33
N ASN A 101 17.04 -9.50 -1.41
CA ASN A 101 15.96 -10.30 -0.83
C ASN A 101 14.67 -10.27 -1.66
N ILE A 102 14.58 -9.38 -2.66
CA ILE A 102 13.41 -9.28 -3.52
C ILE A 102 13.54 -10.34 -4.62
N SER A 103 12.67 -11.35 -4.59
CA SER A 103 12.66 -12.46 -5.55
C SER A 103 11.82 -12.13 -6.78
N GLN A 104 10.63 -11.57 -6.56
CA GLN A 104 9.68 -11.25 -7.61
C GLN A 104 8.98 -9.92 -7.31
N ILE A 105 8.63 -9.21 -8.38
CA ILE A 105 7.77 -8.04 -8.32
C ILE A 105 6.52 -8.34 -9.15
N SER A 106 5.36 -8.12 -8.57
CA SER A 106 4.07 -8.16 -9.26
C SER A 106 3.25 -6.93 -8.89
N TYR A 107 2.15 -6.70 -9.60
CA TYR A 107 1.15 -5.73 -9.19
C TYR A 107 -0.24 -6.36 -9.22
N ASP A 108 -1.08 -5.86 -8.33
CA ASP A 108 -2.47 -6.26 -8.18
C ASP A 108 -3.36 -5.03 -8.31
N ASN A 109 -4.23 -5.03 -9.32
CA ASN A 109 -5.26 -4.02 -9.55
C ASN A 109 -6.67 -4.61 -9.44
N THR A 110 -6.82 -5.75 -8.75
CA THR A 110 -8.11 -6.39 -8.53
C THR A 110 -9.06 -5.50 -7.72
N GLY A 111 -10.34 -5.58 -8.04
CA GLY A 111 -11.41 -4.81 -7.37
C GLY A 111 -11.91 -3.60 -8.17
N PHE A 112 -13.23 -3.38 -8.09
CA PHE A 112 -13.94 -2.35 -8.85
C PHE A 112 -13.35 -0.95 -8.65
N PHE A 113 -13.19 -0.52 -7.39
CA PHE A 113 -12.63 0.79 -7.07
C PHE A 113 -11.18 0.96 -7.53
N ASN A 114 -10.36 -0.09 -7.44
CA ASN A 114 -8.96 -0.04 -7.86
C ASN A 114 -8.85 0.20 -9.37
N ARG A 115 -9.67 -0.48 -10.17
CA ARG A 115 -9.77 -0.28 -11.61
C ARG A 115 -10.28 1.13 -11.95
N TYR A 116 -11.36 1.57 -11.31
CA TYR A 116 -11.96 2.88 -11.57
C TYR A 116 -11.01 4.05 -11.27
N PHE A 117 -10.26 3.99 -10.16
CA PHE A 117 -9.31 5.05 -9.79
C PHE A 117 -7.91 4.90 -10.41
N GLY A 118 -7.66 3.82 -11.16
CA GLY A 118 -6.34 3.52 -11.71
C GLY A 118 -5.29 3.31 -10.62
N THR A 119 -5.70 2.78 -9.47
CA THR A 119 -4.83 2.52 -8.32
C THR A 119 -4.67 1.03 -8.10
N GLY A 120 -3.49 0.59 -7.69
CA GLY A 120 -3.26 -0.81 -7.34
C GLY A 120 -2.29 -0.98 -6.18
N THR A 121 -1.88 -2.22 -5.98
CA THR A 121 -0.88 -2.61 -4.99
C THR A 121 0.30 -3.21 -5.72
N ILE A 122 1.50 -2.68 -5.53
CA ILE A 122 2.72 -3.36 -5.99
C ILE A 122 3.14 -4.34 -4.88
N ILE A 123 3.38 -5.58 -5.25
CA ILE A 123 3.73 -6.66 -4.33
C ILE A 123 5.19 -7.03 -4.61
N LEU A 124 6.01 -6.91 -3.58
CA LEU A 124 7.40 -7.34 -3.59
C LEU A 124 7.49 -8.63 -2.80
N ASP A 125 7.76 -9.73 -3.48
CA ASP A 125 8.01 -11.00 -2.83
C ASP A 125 9.40 -10.99 -2.19
N LEU A 126 9.43 -11.40 -0.92
CA LEU A 126 10.62 -11.41 -0.05
C LEU A 126 11.01 -12.82 0.37
N SER A 127 10.63 -13.82 -0.43
CA SER A 127 10.78 -15.25 -0.11
C SER A 127 12.22 -15.66 0.23
N ARG A 128 13.24 -14.93 -0.26
CA ARG A 128 14.66 -15.14 0.13
C ARG A 128 14.98 -14.85 1.60
N GLN A 129 14.15 -14.07 2.29
CA GLN A 129 14.34 -13.72 3.70
C GLN A 129 13.41 -14.51 4.64
N GLY A 130 12.68 -15.51 4.13
CA GLY A 130 11.62 -16.21 4.89
C GLY A 130 10.50 -15.28 5.37
N ALA A 131 10.44 -14.05 4.84
CA ALA A 131 9.51 -13.01 5.26
C ALA A 131 8.32 -12.91 4.31
N LYS A 132 7.16 -12.51 4.85
CA LYS A 132 5.99 -12.16 4.05
C LYS A 132 6.28 -11.02 3.06
N GLU A 133 5.58 -11.06 1.93
CA GLU A 133 5.47 -10.04 0.90
C GLU A 133 5.41 -8.61 1.47
N LEU A 134 6.11 -7.67 0.83
CA LEU A 134 5.94 -6.24 1.07
C LEU A 134 4.94 -5.65 0.07
N LYS A 135 3.81 -5.17 0.59
CA LYS A 135 2.72 -4.60 -0.21
C LYS A 135 2.77 -3.07 -0.21
N MET A 136 3.04 -2.50 -1.37
CA MET A 136 2.96 -1.08 -1.67
C MET A 136 1.55 -0.74 -2.12
N LYS A 137 0.65 -0.51 -1.15
CA LYS A 137 -0.78 -0.33 -1.40
C LYS A 137 -1.08 1.05 -1.99
N ARG A 138 -2.17 1.12 -2.78
CA ARG A 138 -2.77 2.39 -3.27
C ARG A 138 -1.80 3.23 -4.11
N MET A 139 -1.06 2.57 -4.97
CA MET A 139 -0.14 3.18 -5.93
C MET A 139 -0.89 3.56 -7.20
N ASP A 140 -0.81 4.83 -7.58
CA ASP A 140 -1.25 5.30 -8.89
C ASP A 140 -0.42 4.67 -10.01
N GLU A 141 -1.10 4.29 -11.10
CA GLU A 141 -0.47 3.68 -12.26
C GLU A 141 0.47 2.53 -11.85
N PRO A 142 -0.06 1.49 -11.16
CA PRO A 142 0.75 0.48 -10.51
C PRO A 142 1.70 -0.24 -11.48
N ALA A 143 1.28 -0.44 -12.74
CA ALA A 143 2.11 -1.03 -13.79
C ALA A 143 3.35 -0.17 -14.11
N LYS A 144 3.17 1.12 -14.42
CA LYS A 144 4.29 2.04 -14.70
C LYS A 144 5.23 2.19 -13.50
N LYS A 145 4.67 2.24 -12.28
CA LYS A 145 5.49 2.30 -11.07
C LYS A 145 6.23 0.99 -10.81
N MET A 146 5.64 -0.15 -11.13
CA MET A 146 6.31 -1.45 -11.07
C MET A 146 7.52 -1.47 -12.01
N GLU A 147 7.37 -1.02 -13.25
CA GLU A 147 8.47 -0.94 -14.23
C GLU A 147 9.63 -0.09 -13.68
N ARG A 148 9.33 1.08 -13.09
CA ARG A 148 10.37 1.90 -12.45
C ARG A 148 11.05 1.19 -11.28
N VAL A 149 10.30 0.43 -10.49
CA VAL A 149 10.88 -0.35 -9.39
C VAL A 149 11.79 -1.46 -9.95
N GLN A 150 11.37 -2.14 -11.02
CA GLN A 150 12.19 -3.15 -11.70
C GLN A 150 13.48 -2.54 -12.27
N GLU A 151 13.42 -1.35 -12.85
CA GLU A 151 14.59 -0.63 -13.37
C GLU A 151 15.59 -0.30 -12.24
N VAL A 152 15.09 0.15 -11.08
CA VAL A 152 15.94 0.39 -9.89
C VAL A 152 16.60 -0.90 -9.42
N LEU A 153 15.89 -2.03 -9.39
CA LEU A 153 16.50 -3.32 -9.00
C LEU A 153 17.53 -3.80 -10.03
N ARG A 154 17.25 -3.64 -11.33
CA ARG A 154 18.16 -4.04 -12.40
C ARG A 154 19.45 -3.22 -12.36
N SER A 155 19.35 -1.91 -12.17
CA SER A 155 20.54 -1.05 -12.06
C SER A 155 21.41 -1.40 -10.84
N PHE A 156 20.79 -1.76 -9.71
CA PHE A 156 21.50 -2.30 -8.56
C PHE A 156 22.23 -3.61 -8.89
N GLN A 157 21.56 -4.58 -9.52
CA GLN A 157 22.17 -5.86 -9.89
C GLN A 157 23.38 -5.68 -10.81
N LEU A 158 23.26 -4.81 -11.82
CA LEU A 158 24.36 -4.49 -12.74
C LEU A 158 25.54 -3.84 -12.01
N LYS A 159 25.28 -2.88 -11.11
CA LYS A 159 26.32 -2.22 -10.31
C LYS A 159 27.03 -3.22 -9.40
N THR A 160 26.28 -4.09 -8.73
CA THR A 160 26.84 -5.14 -7.88
C THR A 160 27.69 -6.12 -8.69
N GLN A 161 27.23 -6.55 -9.88
CA GLN A 161 28.00 -7.44 -10.75
C GLN A 161 29.31 -6.79 -11.21
N ALA A 162 29.27 -5.53 -11.64
CA ALA A 162 30.47 -4.78 -12.04
C ALA A 162 31.50 -4.70 -10.89
N GLN A 163 31.03 -4.39 -9.67
CA GLN A 163 31.89 -4.33 -8.48
C GLN A 163 32.52 -5.70 -8.15
N TYR A 164 31.79 -6.80 -8.31
CA TYR A 164 32.35 -8.15 -8.13
C TYR A 164 33.41 -8.46 -9.20
N THR A 165 33.15 -8.14 -10.46
CA THR A 165 34.11 -8.35 -11.55
C THR A 165 35.38 -7.53 -11.34
N GLU A 166 35.27 -6.26 -10.98
CA GLU A 166 36.43 -5.41 -10.65
C GLU A 166 37.23 -5.98 -9.49
N LYS A 167 36.55 -6.39 -8.42
CA LYS A 167 37.21 -6.99 -7.24
C LYS A 167 37.97 -8.28 -7.60
N HIS A 168 37.40 -9.13 -8.45
CA HIS A 168 38.08 -10.33 -8.93
C HIS A 168 39.31 -9.99 -9.77
N ARG A 169 39.19 -9.07 -10.73
CA ARG A 169 40.31 -8.63 -11.56
C ARG A 169 41.44 -8.03 -10.73
N MET A 170 41.11 -7.22 -9.72
CA MET A 170 42.11 -6.67 -8.79
C MET A 170 42.82 -7.76 -7.99
N LYS A 171 42.08 -8.80 -7.58
CA LYS A 171 42.65 -9.94 -6.87
C LYS A 171 43.65 -10.70 -7.74
N ASP A 172 43.29 -11.00 -8.99
CA ASP A 172 44.16 -11.73 -9.92
C ASP A 172 45.46 -10.96 -10.21
N VAL A 173 45.40 -9.63 -10.29
CA VAL A 173 46.57 -8.76 -10.43
C VAL A 173 47.45 -8.77 -9.17
N LEU A 174 46.84 -8.74 -7.98
CA LEU A 174 47.57 -8.75 -6.69
C LEU A 174 48.24 -10.11 -6.41
N ASP A 175 47.60 -11.21 -6.81
CA ASP A 175 48.10 -12.58 -6.61
C ASP A 175 49.19 -12.96 -7.65
N GLY A 176 49.57 -12.05 -8.54
CA GLY A 176 50.68 -12.24 -9.49
C GLY A 176 50.36 -13.22 -10.63
N HIS A 177 49.08 -13.37 -10.97
CA HIS A 177 48.61 -14.23 -12.08
C HIS A 177 48.36 -13.45 -13.39
N ALA A 178 48.90 -12.24 -13.51
CA ALA A 178 48.77 -11.37 -14.67
C ALA A 178 50.02 -11.38 -15.56
#